data_AF-A0A2G4SNZ0-F1
#
_entry.id   AF-A0A2G4SNZ0-F1
#
_cell.length_a   1.000
_cell.length_b   1.000
_cell.length_c   1.000
_cell.angle_alpha   90.00
_cell.angle_beta   90.00
_cell.angle_gamma   90.00
#
_symmetry.space_group_name_H-M   'P 1'
#
loop_
_entity.id
_entity.type
_entity.pdbx_description
1 polymer ?
#
loop_
_entity_poly.entity_id
_entity_poly.type
_entity_poly.pdbx_seq_one_letter_code
_entity_poly.pdbx_strand_id
1 'polypeptide(L)'
;MPTKVLYKGRDGELFFIYARSGMLDEWRQQHAVPLFDVLAAEDIYVAENEDDKGRVIHPHDNAILKTFETADRNKICKKILSEGHEKVIQ
;
A
#
# COMPACT_ATOMS: atom_id res chain seq x y z
N MET A 1 5.44 14.86 3.60
CA MET A 1 5.37 13.57 4.31
C MET A 1 5.03 12.48 3.30
N PRO A 2 5.44 11.22 3.51
CA PRO A 2 5.00 10.14 2.62
C PRO A 2 3.46 10.01 2.64
N THR A 3 2.90 9.59 1.51
CA THR A 3 1.47 9.34 1.34
C THR A 3 1.16 7.91 1.77
N LYS A 4 0.19 7.75 2.68
CA LYS A 4 -0.37 6.43 3.00
C LYS A 4 -1.33 6.03 1.89
N VAL A 5 -1.13 4.85 1.31
CA VAL A 5 -2.04 4.29 0.30
C VAL A 5 -2.73 3.09 0.92
N LEU A 6 -4.02 3.23 1.20
CA LEU A 6 -4.83 2.21 1.86
C LEU A 6 -5.52 1.32 0.81
N TYR A 7 -5.55 0.02 1.05
CA TYR A 7 -6.21 -0.98 0.25
C TYR A 7 -7.11 -1.84 1.13
N LYS A 8 -8.38 -1.96 0.77
CA LYS A 8 -9.34 -2.79 1.49
C LYS A 8 -9.45 -4.16 0.82
N GLY A 9 -9.02 -5.19 1.54
CA GLY A 9 -9.17 -6.58 1.14
C GLY A 9 -10.65 -6.99 1.09
N ARG A 10 -10.92 -8.11 0.41
CA ARG A 10 -12.30 -8.63 0.23
C ARG A 10 -12.98 -8.99 1.54
N ASP A 11 -12.21 -9.35 2.56
CA ASP A 11 -12.68 -9.71 3.90
C ASP A 11 -12.74 -8.51 4.86
N GLY A 12 -12.50 -7.29 4.36
CA GLY A 12 -12.55 -6.06 5.16
C GLY A 12 -11.24 -5.72 5.85
N GLU A 13 -10.21 -6.56 5.75
CA GLU A 13 -8.87 -6.25 6.26
C GLU A 13 -8.26 -5.08 5.47
N LEU A 14 -7.58 -4.18 6.19
CA LEU A 14 -7.02 -2.97 5.61
C LEU A 14 -5.50 -3.09 5.52
N PHE A 15 -4.98 -3.05 4.31
CA PHE A 15 -3.55 -3.04 4.02
C PHE A 15 -3.12 -1.63 3.65
N PHE A 16 -1.89 -1.26 3.95
CA PHE A 16 -1.34 -0.02 3.43
C PHE A 16 0.16 -0.10 3.14
N ILE A 17 0.59 0.82 2.30
CA ILE A 17 1.99 1.11 2.00
C ILE A 17 2.23 2.61 2.13
N TYR A 18 3.50 2.99 2.15
CA TYR A 18 3.91 4.39 2.05
C TYR A 18 4.49 4.67 0.68
N ALA A 19 3.83 5.55 -0.08
CA ALA A 19 4.39 6.15 -1.28
C ALA A 19 5.11 7.46 -0.92
N ARG A 20 6.12 7.83 -1.70
CA ARG A 20 6.70 9.18 -1.61
C ARG A 20 5.68 10.20 -2.09
N SER A 21 5.77 11.41 -1.54
CA SER A 21 4.83 12.50 -1.83
C SER A 21 4.81 12.82 -3.33
N GLY A 22 3.63 12.91 -3.93
CA GLY A 22 3.45 13.19 -5.36
C GLY A 22 3.65 12.00 -6.31
N MET A 23 4.28 10.91 -5.84
CA MET A 23 4.61 9.77 -6.71
C MET A 23 3.41 8.86 -6.99
N LEU A 24 2.35 8.91 -6.18
CA LEU A 24 1.15 8.11 -6.43
C LEU A 24 0.44 8.56 -7.71
N ASP A 25 0.29 9.87 -7.89
CA ASP A 25 -0.30 10.44 -9.10
C ASP A 25 0.58 10.16 -10.32
N GLU A 26 1.90 10.32 -10.17
CA GLU A 26 2.86 10.01 -11.22
C GLU A 26 2.80 8.54 -11.62
N TRP A 27 2.73 7.60 -10.66
CA TRP A 27 2.58 6.17 -10.91
C TRP A 27 1.32 5.83 -11.70
N ARG A 28 0.20 6.50 -11.39
CA ARG A 28 -1.10 6.27 -12.04
C ARG A 28 -1.19 6.90 -13.43
N GLN A 29 -0.50 8.01 -13.65
CA GLN A 29 -0.47 8.71 -14.93
C GLN A 29 0.60 8.17 -15.88
N GLN A 30 1.72 7.70 -15.35
CA GLN A 30 2.90 7.26 -16.10
C GLN A 30 3.40 5.90 -15.57
N HIS A 31 3.24 4.86 -16.37
CA HIS A 31 3.70 3.50 -16.03
C HIS A 31 5.23 3.30 -16.12
N ALA A 32 6.02 4.37 -16.27
CA ALA A 32 7.46 4.31 -16.50
C ALA A 32 8.31 4.51 -15.22
N VAL A 33 7.70 4.86 -14.09
CA VAL A 33 8.44 5.10 -12.84
C VAL A 33 8.81 3.76 -12.18
N PRO A 34 10.08 3.51 -11.81
CA PRO A 34 10.45 2.35 -11.03
C PRO A 34 9.73 2.30 -9.67
N LEU A 35 9.27 1.11 -9.26
CA LEU A 35 8.55 0.93 -7.99
C LEU A 35 9.35 1.45 -6.78
N PHE A 36 10.67 1.22 -6.77
CA PHE A 36 11.57 1.69 -5.72
C PHE A 36 11.57 3.22 -5.56
N ASP A 37 11.40 3.96 -6.66
CA ASP A 37 11.35 5.42 -6.65
C ASP A 37 10.00 5.94 -6.15
N VAL A 38 8.95 5.12 -6.24
CA VAL A 38 7.60 5.47 -5.75
C VAL A 38 7.46 5.14 -4.27
N LEU A 39 8.01 4.02 -3.80
CA LEU A 39 7.87 3.59 -2.41
C LEU A 39 8.77 4.41 -1.47
N ALA A 40 8.20 4.83 -0.33
CA ALA A 40 8.96 5.37 0.78
C ALA A 40 9.52 4.27 1.69
N ALA A 41 8.87 3.10 1.70
CA ALA A 41 9.32 1.88 2.35
C ALA A 41 8.89 0.65 1.52
N GLU A 42 9.78 -0.33 1.35
CA GLU A 42 9.50 -1.58 0.62
C GLU A 42 8.80 -2.63 1.50
N ASP A 43 7.72 -2.21 2.17
CA ASP A 43 6.99 -3.06 3.10
C ASP A 43 5.48 -2.81 3.04
N ILE A 44 4.72 -3.79 3.54
CA ILE A 44 3.27 -3.81 3.56
C ILE A 44 2.83 -3.92 5.01
N TYR A 45 1.85 -3.10 5.38
CA TYR A 45 1.36 -3.00 6.74
C TYR A 45 -0.16 -3.22 6.79
N VAL A 46 -0.68 -3.49 7.98
CA VAL A 46 -2.12 -3.59 8.27
C VAL A 46 -2.56 -2.42 9.13
N ALA A 47 -3.71 -1.84 8.81
CA ALA A 47 -4.34 -0.81 9.61
C ALA A 47 -5.51 -1.39 10.41
N GLU A 48 -5.65 -1.01 11.68
CA GLU A 48 -6.80 -1.41 12.51
C GLU A 48 -8.11 -0.77 12.02
N ASN A 49 -8.01 0.41 11.42
CA ASN A 49 -9.12 1.15 10.80
C ASN A 49 -8.58 2.11 9.73
N GLU A 50 -9.46 2.75 8.95
CA GLU A 50 -9.04 3.63 7.85
C GLU A 50 -8.28 4.88 8.32
N ASP A 51 -8.55 5.33 9.55
CA ASP A 51 -8.00 6.53 10.17
C ASP A 51 -6.74 6.25 11.01
N ASP A 52 -6.25 5.00 10.97
CA ASP A 52 -5.04 4.61 11.69
C ASP A 52 -3.87 5.49 11.23
N LYS A 53 -3.17 6.08 12.21
CA LYS A 53 -2.09 7.05 11.97
C LYS A 53 -0.77 6.41 11.54
N GLY A 54 -0.79 5.15 11.11
CA GLY A 54 0.39 4.47 10.60
C GLY A 54 1.08 3.60 11.65
N ARG A 55 0.32 2.90 12.50
CA ARG A 55 0.89 1.85 13.33
C ARG A 55 1.52 0.81 12.42
N VAL A 56 2.80 0.52 12.68
CA VAL A 56 3.56 -0.45 11.91
C VAL A 56 3.21 -1.84 12.42
N ILE A 57 2.17 -2.44 11.82
CA ILE A 57 1.75 -3.81 12.06
C ILE A 57 1.98 -4.58 10.78
N HIS A 58 2.79 -5.64 10.83
CA HIS A 58 3.01 -6.49 9.67
C HIS A 58 1.85 -7.48 9.51
N PRO A 59 1.36 -7.71 8.28
CA PRO A 59 0.35 -8.71 8.01
C PRO A 59 0.88 -10.11 8.25
N HIS A 60 -0.01 -11.03 8.62
CA HIS A 60 0.29 -12.45 8.60
C HIS A 60 0.39 -12.95 7.14
N ASP A 61 1.30 -13.90 6.86
CA ASP A 61 1.48 -14.45 5.51
C ASP A 61 0.18 -15.02 4.91
N ASN A 62 -0.65 -15.66 5.75
CA ASN A 62 -1.95 -16.17 5.34
C ASN A 62 -2.92 -15.06 4.90
N ALA A 63 -2.86 -13.90 5.55
CA ALA A 63 -3.68 -12.73 5.21
C ALA A 63 -3.26 -12.15 3.85
N ILE A 64 -1.94 -12.04 3.63
CA ILE A 64 -1.38 -11.63 2.34
C ILE A 64 -1.84 -12.57 1.22
N LEU A 65 -1.65 -13.87 1.39
CA LEU A 65 -1.99 -14.85 0.35
C LEU A 65 -3.49 -14.89 0.06
N LYS A 66 -4.33 -14.79 1.09
CA LYS A 66 -5.79 -14.78 0.93
C LYS A 66 -6.30 -13.55 0.17
N THR A 67 -5.70 -12.38 0.43
CA THR A 67 -6.14 -11.11 -0.16
C THR A 67 -5.53 -10.86 -1.54
N PHE A 68 -4.24 -11.11 -1.70
CA PHE A 68 -3.48 -10.75 -2.90
C PHE A 68 -3.20 -11.92 -3.84
N GLU A 69 -3.52 -13.16 -3.42
CA GLU A 69 -3.30 -14.39 -4.20
C GLU A 69 -1.82 -14.60 -4.57
N THR A 70 -0.91 -13.89 -3.88
CA THR A 70 0.55 -13.93 -4.08
C THR A 70 1.28 -13.46 -2.83
N ALA A 71 2.51 -13.92 -2.64
CA ALA A 71 3.44 -13.42 -1.62
C ALA A 71 4.53 -12.50 -2.21
N ASP A 72 4.47 -12.22 -3.52
CA ASP A 72 5.40 -11.31 -4.20
C ASP A 72 5.09 -9.86 -3.79
N ARG A 73 5.92 -9.32 -2.89
CA ARG A 73 5.78 -7.96 -2.36
C ARG A 73 5.70 -6.90 -3.45
N ASN A 74 6.47 -7.05 -4.54
CA ASN A 74 6.44 -6.06 -5.63
C ASN A 74 5.08 -6.06 -6.32
N LYS A 75 4.49 -7.24 -6.57
CA LYS A 75 3.14 -7.34 -7.15
C LYS A 75 2.09 -6.74 -6.21
N ILE A 76 2.20 -7.00 -4.92
CA ILE A 76 1.27 -6.47 -3.91
C ILE A 76 1.37 -4.94 -3.84
N CYS A 77 2.57 -4.38 -3.71
CA CYS A 77 2.77 -2.94 -3.69
C CYS A 77 2.23 -2.26 -4.95
N LYS A 78 2.50 -2.82 -6.14
CA LYS A 78 1.94 -2.32 -7.40
C LYS A 78 0.41 -2.32 -7.40
N LYS A 79 -0.21 -3.40 -6.90
CA LYS A 79 -1.67 -3.49 -6.79
C LYS A 79 -2.24 -2.43 -5.84
N ILE A 80 -1.62 -2.23 -4.68
CA ILE A 80 -2.04 -1.21 -3.72
C ILE A 80 -1.88 0.20 -4.30
N LEU A 81 -0.77 0.51 -4.99
CA LEU A 81 -0.60 1.81 -5.66
C LEU A 81 -1.68 2.07 -6.73
N SER A 82 -2.03 1.04 -7.51
CA SER A 82 -2.99 1.17 -8.61
C SER A 82 -4.46 1.21 -8.14
N GLU A 83 -4.82 0.42 -7.14
CA GLU A 83 -6.23 0.22 -6.72
C GLU A 83 -6.58 0.83 -5.36
N GLY A 84 -5.58 1.18 -4.55
CA GLY A 84 -5.77 1.77 -3.22
C GLY A 84 -6.22 3.23 -3.28
N HIS A 85 -6.44 3.82 -2.12
CA HIS A 85 -6.83 5.21 -1.96
C HIS A 85 -5.84 5.94 -1.06
N GLU A 86 -5.48 7.16 -1.48
CA GLU A 86 -4.63 8.05 -0.68
C GLU A 86 -5.34 8.44 0.60
N LYS A 87 -4.61 8.34 1.72
CA LYS A 87 -4.99 8.88 3.01
C LYS A 87 -3.88 9.83 3.45
N VAL A 88 -4.24 11.11 3.57
CA VAL A 88 -3.35 12.12 4.14
C VAL A 88 -3.31 11.90 5.65
N ILE A 89 -2.15 11.51 6.17
CA ILE A 89 -1.94 11.44 7.62
C ILE A 89 -1.72 12.89 8.10
N GLN A 90 -2.70 13.44 8.83
CA GLN A 90 -2.61 14.73 9.52
C GLN A 90 -2.17 14.58 10.98
#